data_AF-A0A1Y5SX60-F1
#
_entry.id   AF-A0A1Y5SX60-F1
#
_cell.length_a   1.000
_cell.length_b   1.000
_cell.length_c   1.000
_cell.angle_alpha   90.00
_cell.angle_beta   90.00
_cell.angle_gamma   90.00
#
_symmetry.space_group_name_H-M   'P 1'
#
loop_
_entity.id
_entity.type
_entity.pdbx_description
1 polymer ?
#
loop_
_entity_poly.entity_id
_entity_poly.type
_entity_poly.pdbx_seq_one_letter_code
_entity_poly.pdbx_strand_id
1 'polypeptide(L)'
;MGKSDENIKDFLGYADCFRQMQAKISDGVSAQWHDLDEDILNANEAALSVLNSVLARKAGICIISITDEDKNRASVHADFVKSINAVEHCLKRGLYGAAATLIRREHEAVNNCYAYRKGKQKDGKNPHIKPHKHLDDVYRSLTDVAHNAKRDAMLYLSGGSPANLDPKFNKDYAEWLLLTHIHCLCSVAMDMTHKAEFSADQPFSGEEEFFLACALGVLTAKKYLVFE
;
A
#
# COMPACT_ATOMS: atom_id res chain seq x y z
N MET A 1 25.47 37.91 -19.43
CA MET A 1 26.08 37.85 -18.09
C MET A 1 26.27 36.39 -17.73
N GLY A 2 27.51 35.89 -17.72
CA GLY A 2 27.80 34.54 -17.21
C GLY A 2 27.70 34.56 -15.69
N LYS A 3 26.92 33.64 -15.09
CA LYS A 3 26.95 33.44 -13.64
C LYS A 3 28.31 32.85 -13.28
N SER A 4 28.98 33.39 -12.25
CA SER A 4 30.21 32.80 -11.72
C SER A 4 29.94 31.40 -11.15
N ASP A 5 30.93 30.52 -11.17
CA ASP A 5 30.82 29.16 -10.63
C ASP A 5 30.44 29.14 -9.15
N GLU A 6 30.85 30.16 -8.38
CA GLU A 6 30.43 30.35 -6.98
C GLU A 6 28.93 30.62 -6.87
N ASN A 7 28.37 31.51 -7.69
CA ASN A 7 26.93 31.79 -7.70
C ASN A 7 26.10 30.56 -8.08
N ILE A 8 26.65 29.64 -8.89
CA ILE A 8 26.00 28.38 -9.24
C ILE A 8 26.06 27.40 -8.06
N LYS A 9 27.22 27.25 -7.42
CA LYS A 9 27.40 26.39 -6.24
C LYS A 9 26.50 26.82 -5.07
N ASP A 10 26.45 28.12 -4.78
CA ASP A 10 25.60 28.67 -3.71
C ASP A 10 24.12 28.39 -3.97
N PHE A 11 23.68 28.55 -5.22
CA PHE A 11 22.29 28.26 -5.59
C PHE A 11 21.96 26.77 -5.52
N LEU A 12 22.88 25.89 -5.93
CA LEU A 12 22.70 24.43 -5.83
C LEU A 12 22.71 23.96 -4.36
N GLY A 13 23.39 24.66 -3.46
CA GLY A 13 23.40 24.38 -2.03
C GLY A 13 22.01 24.40 -1.37
N TYR A 14 21.05 25.15 -1.93
CA TYR A 14 19.66 25.12 -1.46
C TYR A 14 19.00 23.73 -1.62
N ALA A 15 19.34 22.99 -2.69
CA ALA A 15 18.80 21.65 -2.90
C ALA A 15 19.32 20.67 -1.85
N ASP A 16 20.59 20.78 -1.47
CA ASP A 16 21.19 19.91 -0.45
C ASP A 16 20.66 20.24 0.94
N CYS A 17 20.54 21.55 1.27
CA CYS A 17 19.90 22.01 2.50
C CYS A 17 18.45 21.49 2.60
N PHE A 18 17.67 21.60 1.52
CA PHE A 18 16.30 21.07 1.46
C PHE A 18 16.24 19.56 1.70
N ARG A 19 17.08 18.77 1.01
CA ARG A 19 17.12 17.31 1.18
C ARG A 19 17.50 16.90 2.60
N GLN A 20 18.50 17.56 3.19
CA GLN A 20 18.91 17.31 4.58
C GLN A 20 17.80 17.66 5.56
N MET A 21 17.11 18.78 5.35
CA MET A 21 15.99 19.20 6.19
C MET A 21 14.83 18.20 6.10
N GLN A 22 14.45 17.78 4.89
CA GLN A 22 13.43 16.75 4.70
C GLN A 22 13.79 15.43 5.40
N ALA A 23 15.04 14.97 5.27
CA ALA A 23 15.50 13.75 5.93
C ALA A 23 15.35 13.85 7.45
N LYS A 24 15.85 14.93 8.06
CA LYS A 24 15.82 15.14 9.52
C LYS A 24 14.39 15.15 10.08
N ILE A 25 13.50 15.88 9.43
CA ILE A 25 12.11 16.01 9.85
C ILE A 25 11.39 14.66 9.74
N SER A 26 11.63 13.96 8.64
CA SER A 26 11.01 12.68 8.33
C SER A 26 11.49 11.54 9.26
N ASP A 27 12.73 11.62 9.74
CA ASP A 27 13.26 10.69 10.74
C ASP A 27 12.59 10.89 12.11
N GLY A 28 12.21 12.14 12.45
CA GLY A 28 11.43 12.45 13.66
C GLY A 28 10.07 11.76 13.69
N VAL A 29 9.34 11.76 12.56
CA VAL A 29 8.07 11.02 12.43
C VAL A 29 8.28 9.52 12.43
N SER A 30 9.35 9.05 11.78
CA SER A 30 9.68 7.61 11.73
C SER A 30 9.94 7.03 13.11
N ALA A 31 10.48 7.81 14.05
CA ALA A 31 10.66 7.39 15.44
C ALA A 31 9.34 7.09 16.15
N GLN A 32 8.24 7.74 15.74
CA GLN A 32 6.90 7.55 16.29
C GLN A 32 6.15 6.36 15.67
N TRP A 33 6.74 5.67 14.70
CA TRP A 33 6.13 4.48 14.08
C TRP A 33 5.82 3.38 15.10
N HIS A 34 6.66 3.26 16.14
CA HIS A 34 6.45 2.32 17.24
C HIS A 34 5.33 2.73 18.20
N ASP A 35 4.76 3.93 18.05
CA ASP A 35 3.59 4.37 18.82
C ASP A 35 2.27 3.82 18.25
N LEU A 36 2.30 3.24 17.04
CA LEU A 36 1.14 2.56 16.46
C LEU A 36 0.77 1.32 17.28
N ASP A 37 -0.50 0.95 17.20
CA ASP A 37 -1.00 -0.27 17.83
C ASP A 37 -0.21 -1.51 17.40
N GLU A 38 0.35 -2.22 18.38
CA GLU A 38 1.25 -3.36 18.16
C GLU A 38 0.57 -4.49 17.38
N ASP A 39 -0.73 -4.72 17.59
CA ASP A 39 -1.47 -5.74 16.85
C ASP A 39 -1.56 -5.39 15.36
N ILE A 40 -1.68 -4.10 15.01
CA ILE A 40 -1.70 -3.65 13.62
C ILE A 40 -0.32 -3.82 12.98
N LEU A 41 0.76 -3.49 13.70
CA LEU A 41 2.13 -3.71 13.22
C LEU A 41 2.41 -5.19 12.97
N ASN A 42 2.03 -6.06 13.92
CA ASN A 42 2.18 -7.51 13.79
C ASN A 42 1.32 -8.07 12.65
N ALA A 43 0.11 -7.55 12.45
CA ALA A 43 -0.74 -7.93 11.32
C ALA A 43 -0.12 -7.55 9.97
N ASN A 44 0.58 -6.41 9.88
CA ASN A 44 1.34 -6.03 8.69
C ASN A 44 2.45 -7.03 8.38
N GLU A 45 3.28 -7.35 9.37
CA GLU A 45 4.37 -8.32 9.20
C GLU A 45 3.84 -9.72 8.86
N ALA A 46 2.74 -10.14 9.48
CA ALA A 46 2.08 -11.41 9.18
C ALA A 46 1.55 -11.45 7.73
N ALA A 47 0.81 -10.42 7.30
CA ALA A 47 0.27 -10.34 5.95
C ALA A 47 1.37 -10.27 4.89
N LEU A 48 2.44 -9.51 5.15
CA LEU A 48 3.61 -9.41 4.28
C LEU A 48 4.36 -10.75 4.20
N SER A 49 4.50 -11.46 5.31
CA SER A 49 5.14 -12.78 5.36
C SER A 49 4.36 -13.81 4.53
N VAL A 50 3.04 -13.84 4.67
CA VAL A 50 2.17 -14.72 3.86
C VAL A 50 2.30 -14.39 2.38
N LEU A 51 2.21 -13.10 2.01
CA LEU A 51 2.34 -12.66 0.62
C LEU A 51 3.67 -13.12 0.00
N ASN A 52 4.79 -12.93 0.71
CA ASN A 52 6.12 -13.32 0.24
C ASN A 52 6.30 -14.84 0.16
N SER A 53 5.73 -15.60 1.10
CA SER A 53 5.76 -17.06 1.07
C SER A 53 5.00 -17.61 -0.16
N VAL A 54 3.82 -17.06 -0.47
CA VAL A 54 3.07 -17.40 -1.69
C VAL A 54 3.83 -16.98 -2.94
N LEU A 55 4.44 -15.79 -2.95
CA LEU A 55 5.25 -15.30 -4.07
C LEU A 55 6.44 -16.23 -4.37
N ALA A 56 7.10 -16.74 -3.33
CA ALA A 56 8.22 -17.67 -3.48
C ALA A 56 7.81 -18.94 -4.23
N ARG A 57 6.59 -19.45 -4.00
CA ARG A 57 6.06 -20.59 -4.78
C ARG A 57 5.82 -20.25 -6.25
N LYS A 58 5.36 -19.02 -6.55
CA LYS A 58 5.13 -18.58 -7.93
C LYS A 58 6.38 -18.55 -8.79
N ALA A 59 7.56 -18.36 -8.19
CA ALA A 59 8.82 -18.33 -8.92
C ALA A 59 9.10 -19.63 -9.69
N GLY A 60 8.50 -20.76 -9.28
CA GLY A 60 8.64 -22.06 -9.94
C GLY A 60 7.69 -22.30 -11.12
N ILE A 61 6.76 -21.38 -11.43
CA ILE A 61 5.75 -21.60 -12.47
C ILE A 61 6.35 -21.37 -13.87
N CYS A 62 6.18 -22.36 -14.76
CA CYS A 62 6.62 -22.25 -16.15
C CYS A 62 5.74 -21.26 -16.94
N ILE A 63 6.35 -20.24 -17.54
CA ILE A 63 5.62 -19.20 -18.30
C ILE A 63 4.86 -19.74 -19.52
N ILE A 64 5.27 -20.89 -20.05
CA ILE A 64 4.61 -21.54 -21.20
C ILE A 64 3.30 -22.23 -20.75
N SER A 65 3.16 -22.54 -19.46
CA SER A 65 1.99 -23.22 -18.89
C SER A 65 0.87 -22.30 -18.41
N ILE A 66 1.01 -20.98 -18.60
CA ILE A 66 0.04 -19.98 -18.15
C ILE A 66 -0.62 -19.27 -19.32
N THR A 67 -1.88 -18.89 -19.13
CA THR A 67 -2.66 -18.16 -20.14
C THR A 67 -2.24 -16.69 -20.22
N ASP A 68 -2.69 -15.95 -21.24
CA ASP A 68 -2.45 -14.50 -21.28
C ASP A 68 -3.19 -13.76 -20.15
N GLU A 69 -4.33 -14.29 -19.71
CA GLU A 69 -5.04 -13.78 -18.54
C GLU A 69 -4.20 -13.93 -17.26
N ASP A 70 -3.57 -15.09 -17.08
CA ASP A 70 -2.66 -15.33 -15.96
C ASP A 70 -1.45 -14.39 -16.00
N LYS A 71 -0.89 -14.11 -17.18
CA LYS A 71 0.22 -13.15 -17.34
C LYS A 71 -0.21 -11.73 -16.95
N ASN A 72 -1.40 -11.31 -17.35
CA ASN A 72 -1.93 -10.00 -17.00
C ASN A 72 -2.16 -9.89 -15.48
N ARG A 73 -2.77 -10.90 -14.88
CA ARG A 73 -2.98 -10.97 -13.43
C ARG A 73 -1.67 -11.02 -12.65
N ALA A 74 -0.68 -11.77 -13.13
CA ALA A 74 0.67 -11.78 -12.56
C ALA A 74 1.38 -10.43 -12.69
N SER A 75 1.12 -9.66 -13.75
CA SER A 75 1.65 -8.29 -13.91
C SER A 75 1.07 -7.35 -12.85
N VAL A 76 -0.21 -7.48 -12.51
CA VAL A 76 -0.84 -6.75 -11.39
C VAL A 76 -0.20 -7.14 -10.06
N HIS A 77 0.01 -8.45 -9.80
CA HIS A 77 0.72 -8.92 -8.60
C HIS A 77 2.13 -8.35 -8.51
N ALA A 78 2.87 -8.32 -9.62
CA ALA A 78 4.23 -7.81 -9.66
C ALA A 78 4.31 -6.29 -9.42
N ASP A 79 3.40 -5.50 -9.99
CA ASP A 79 3.33 -4.05 -9.72
C ASP A 79 3.00 -3.79 -8.24
N PHE A 80 2.03 -4.53 -7.70
CA PHE A 80 1.65 -4.47 -6.29
C PHE A 80 2.84 -4.73 -5.37
N VAL A 81 3.52 -5.88 -5.52
CA VAL A 81 4.66 -6.26 -4.66
C VAL A 81 5.79 -5.23 -4.73
N LYS A 82 6.09 -4.70 -5.92
CA LYS A 82 7.14 -3.67 -6.10
C LYS A 82 6.82 -2.36 -5.36
N SER A 83 5.54 -2.08 -5.09
CA SER A 83 5.10 -0.83 -4.48
C SER A 83 5.02 -0.86 -2.95
N ILE A 84 5.04 -2.03 -2.31
CA ILE A 84 4.86 -2.20 -0.85
C ILE A 84 5.86 -1.35 -0.06
N ASN A 85 7.16 -1.43 -0.40
CA ASN A 85 8.19 -0.66 0.28
C ASN A 85 7.97 0.85 0.17
N ALA A 86 7.39 1.34 -0.93
CA ALA A 86 7.08 2.75 -1.10
C ALA A 86 5.89 3.18 -0.22
N VAL A 87 4.87 2.32 -0.09
CA VAL A 87 3.72 2.56 0.81
C VAL A 87 4.20 2.69 2.25
N GLU A 88 4.92 1.69 2.74
CA GLU A 88 5.40 1.69 4.12
C GLU A 88 6.38 2.84 4.39
N HIS A 89 7.25 3.15 3.43
CA HIS A 89 8.16 4.28 3.55
C HIS A 89 7.39 5.61 3.70
N CYS A 90 6.37 5.83 2.88
CA CYS A 90 5.54 7.02 2.99
C CYS A 90 4.79 7.08 4.32
N LEU A 91 4.24 5.96 4.80
CA LEU A 91 3.53 5.89 6.08
C LEU A 91 4.45 6.17 7.27
N LYS A 92 5.59 5.48 7.34
CA LYS A 92 6.62 5.65 8.39
C LYS A 92 7.10 7.10 8.48
N ARG A 93 7.13 7.80 7.35
CA ARG A 93 7.62 9.18 7.24
C ARG A 93 6.55 10.26 7.32
N GLY A 94 5.29 9.89 7.59
CA GLY A 94 4.15 10.83 7.67
C GLY A 94 3.77 11.48 6.34
N LEU A 95 4.18 10.90 5.20
CA LEU A 95 3.85 11.35 3.85
C LEU A 95 2.48 10.84 3.43
N TYR A 96 1.45 11.15 4.22
CA TYR A 96 0.16 10.47 4.13
C TYR A 96 -0.60 10.69 2.82
N GLY A 97 -0.42 11.83 2.15
CA GLY A 97 -1.01 12.05 0.82
C GLY A 97 -0.42 11.10 -0.25
N ALA A 98 0.89 10.88 -0.19
CA ALA A 98 1.57 9.92 -1.06
C ALA A 98 1.18 8.47 -0.68
N ALA A 99 1.16 8.15 0.61
CA ALA A 99 0.72 6.84 1.09
C ALA A 99 -0.71 6.51 0.64
N ALA A 100 -1.67 7.44 0.83
CA ALA A 100 -3.05 7.26 0.39
C ALA A 100 -3.16 7.03 -1.12
N THR A 101 -2.34 7.71 -1.92
CA THR A 101 -2.31 7.53 -3.39
C THR A 101 -1.81 6.14 -3.76
N LEU A 102 -0.77 5.64 -3.10
CA LEU A 102 -0.23 4.30 -3.34
C LEU A 102 -1.20 3.21 -2.86
N ILE A 103 -1.79 3.35 -1.67
CA ILE A 103 -2.80 2.43 -1.13
C ILE A 103 -4.07 2.43 -2.00
N ARG A 104 -4.44 3.56 -2.61
CA ARG A 104 -5.53 3.60 -3.61
C ARG A 104 -5.22 2.68 -4.79
N ARG A 105 -3.98 2.69 -5.29
CA ARG A 105 -3.54 1.79 -6.37
C ARG A 105 -3.52 0.33 -5.93
N GLU A 106 -3.14 0.04 -4.69
CA GLU A 106 -3.25 -1.30 -4.10
C GLU A 106 -4.69 -1.80 -4.10
N HIS A 107 -5.64 -0.94 -3.71
CA HIS A 107 -7.06 -1.27 -3.75
C HIS A 107 -7.57 -1.49 -5.20
N GLU A 108 -7.08 -0.71 -6.17
CA GLU A 108 -7.38 -0.92 -7.59
C GLU A 108 -6.81 -2.26 -8.09
N ALA A 109 -5.60 -2.65 -7.64
CA ALA A 109 -5.00 -3.94 -7.95
C ALA A 109 -5.87 -5.11 -7.44
N VAL A 110 -6.39 -5.03 -6.21
CA VAL A 110 -7.33 -6.03 -5.66
C VAL A 110 -8.58 -6.14 -6.53
N ASN A 111 -9.16 -5.01 -6.94
CA ASN A 111 -10.35 -5.00 -7.82
C ASN A 111 -10.05 -5.62 -9.19
N ASN A 112 -8.87 -5.32 -9.76
CA ASN A 112 -8.42 -5.90 -11.03
C ASN A 112 -8.24 -7.43 -10.92
N CYS A 113 -7.58 -7.91 -9.88
CA CYS A 113 -7.43 -9.34 -9.58
C CYS A 113 -8.79 -10.05 -9.48
N TYR A 114 -9.75 -9.45 -8.78
CA TYR A 114 -11.11 -9.99 -8.71
C TYR A 114 -11.83 -9.98 -10.06
N ALA A 115 -11.68 -8.91 -10.85
CA ALA A 115 -12.30 -8.79 -12.17
C ALA A 115 -11.75 -9.80 -13.18
N TYR A 116 -10.44 -10.08 -13.15
CA TYR A 116 -9.81 -11.17 -13.90
C TYR A 116 -10.47 -12.50 -13.53
N ARG A 117 -10.52 -12.87 -12.24
CA ARG A 117 -11.19 -14.11 -11.79
C ARG A 117 -12.65 -14.28 -12.26
N LYS A 118 -13.35 -13.19 -12.58
CA LYS A 118 -14.73 -13.22 -13.09
C LYS A 118 -14.84 -13.15 -14.62
N GLY A 119 -13.73 -13.09 -15.36
CA GLY A 119 -13.70 -12.90 -16.80
C GLY A 119 -14.28 -11.55 -17.25
N LYS A 120 -14.23 -10.54 -16.38
CA LYS A 120 -14.87 -9.23 -16.61
C LYS A 120 -13.89 -8.08 -16.82
N GLN A 121 -12.59 -8.33 -16.64
CA GLN A 121 -11.59 -7.30 -16.87
C GLN A 121 -11.45 -7.01 -18.36
N LYS A 122 -11.38 -5.73 -18.71
CA LYS A 122 -11.18 -5.26 -20.09
C LYS A 122 -9.98 -4.35 -20.13
N ASP A 123 -9.15 -4.50 -21.16
CA ASP A 123 -7.97 -3.66 -21.33
C ASP A 123 -8.35 -2.17 -21.39
N GLY A 124 -7.53 -1.34 -20.74
CA GLY A 124 -7.74 0.11 -20.62
C GLY A 124 -8.96 0.55 -19.80
N LYS A 125 -9.66 -0.35 -19.11
CA LYS A 125 -10.84 -0.01 -18.28
C LYS A 125 -10.71 -0.53 -16.86
N ASN A 126 -10.91 0.35 -15.89
CA ASN A 126 -11.11 -0.08 -14.51
C ASN A 126 -12.41 -0.91 -14.43
N PRO A 127 -12.39 -2.07 -13.76
CA PRO A 127 -13.56 -2.91 -13.64
C PRO A 127 -14.62 -2.20 -12.80
N HIS A 128 -15.86 -2.15 -13.29
CA HIS A 128 -17.02 -1.66 -12.52
C HIS A 128 -17.48 -2.67 -11.45
N ILE A 129 -16.56 -3.47 -10.95
CA ILE A 129 -16.83 -4.55 -10.00
C ILE A 129 -16.10 -4.19 -8.72
N LYS A 130 -16.89 -3.97 -7.67
CA LYS A 130 -16.39 -3.67 -6.34
C LYS A 130 -16.61 -4.90 -5.46
N PRO A 131 -15.60 -5.80 -5.33
CA PRO A 131 -15.72 -6.99 -4.49
C PRO A 131 -15.98 -6.65 -3.01
N HIS A 132 -15.48 -5.50 -2.55
CA HIS A 132 -15.58 -5.06 -1.16
C HIS A 132 -16.42 -3.78 -1.07
N LYS A 133 -17.75 -3.89 -1.23
CA LYS A 133 -18.66 -2.73 -1.15
C LYS A 133 -18.55 -1.96 0.17
N HIS A 134 -18.25 -2.65 1.27
CA HIS A 134 -18.03 -2.03 2.58
C HIS A 134 -16.80 -1.09 2.61
N LEU A 135 -15.89 -1.20 1.63
CA LEU A 135 -14.73 -0.32 1.47
C LEU A 135 -14.99 0.85 0.49
N ASP A 136 -16.22 1.05 0.01
CA ASP A 136 -16.52 2.13 -0.94
C ASP A 136 -16.20 3.53 -0.38
N ASP A 137 -16.47 3.74 0.91
CA ASP A 137 -16.16 5.00 1.58
C ASP A 137 -14.66 5.15 1.88
N VAL A 138 -13.94 4.04 2.08
CA VAL A 138 -12.48 4.01 2.16
C VAL A 138 -11.90 4.46 0.82
N TYR A 139 -12.31 3.83 -0.29
CA TYR A 139 -11.86 4.18 -1.63
C TYR A 139 -12.16 5.65 -1.98
N ARG A 140 -13.35 6.15 -1.62
CA ARG A 140 -13.71 7.57 -1.80
C ARG A 140 -12.77 8.48 -1.02
N SER A 141 -12.52 8.16 0.25
CA SER A 141 -11.63 8.95 1.11
C SER A 141 -10.19 8.96 0.60
N LEU A 142 -9.66 7.82 0.15
CA LEU A 142 -8.35 7.74 -0.50
C LEU A 142 -8.30 8.58 -1.78
N THR A 143 -9.36 8.54 -2.59
CA THR A 143 -9.47 9.32 -3.84
C THR A 143 -9.48 10.82 -3.56
N ASP A 144 -10.24 11.27 -2.55
CA ASP A 144 -10.31 12.67 -2.17
C ASP A 144 -8.94 13.22 -1.73
N VAL A 145 -8.16 12.40 -1.02
CA VAL A 145 -6.80 12.74 -0.58
C VAL A 145 -5.83 12.71 -1.75
N ALA A 146 -5.86 11.67 -2.58
CA ALA A 146 -4.97 11.53 -3.73
C ALA A 146 -5.13 12.67 -4.76
N HIS A 147 -6.34 13.22 -4.89
CA HIS A 147 -6.62 14.36 -5.78
C HIS A 147 -6.49 15.73 -5.11
N ASN A 148 -6.02 15.80 -3.86
CA ASN A 148 -5.98 17.04 -3.07
C ASN A 148 -7.34 17.75 -2.97
N ALA A 149 -8.44 17.00 -3.07
CA ALA A 149 -9.80 17.54 -3.18
C ALA A 149 -10.39 17.99 -1.83
N LYS A 150 -9.86 17.48 -0.70
CA LYS A 150 -10.26 17.87 0.65
C LYS A 150 -9.30 18.92 1.22
N ARG A 151 -9.61 20.20 0.97
CA ARG A 151 -8.80 21.35 1.42
C ARG A 151 -8.46 21.30 2.90
N ASP A 152 -9.42 20.97 3.77
CA ASP A 152 -9.20 20.93 5.22
C ASP A 152 -8.26 19.80 5.64
N ALA A 153 -8.39 18.63 5.00
CA ALA A 153 -7.46 17.52 5.21
C ALA A 153 -6.05 17.88 4.72
N MET A 154 -5.93 18.56 3.57
CA MET A 154 -4.64 19.00 3.05
C MET A 154 -3.99 20.07 3.94
N LEU A 155 -4.76 21.01 4.48
CA LEU A 155 -4.28 22.00 5.44
C LEU A 155 -3.81 21.35 6.75
N TYR A 156 -4.54 20.35 7.23
CA TYR A 156 -4.15 19.59 8.41
C TYR A 156 -2.83 18.83 8.19
N LEU A 157 -2.74 18.07 7.10
CA LEU A 157 -1.57 17.24 6.79
C LEU A 157 -0.32 18.06 6.43
N SER A 158 -0.48 19.24 5.83
CA SER A 158 0.62 20.18 5.55
C SER A 158 0.95 21.12 6.72
N GLY A 159 0.18 21.05 7.82
CA GLY A 159 0.31 21.95 8.96
C GLY A 159 0.07 23.43 8.64
N GLY A 160 -0.61 23.75 7.53
CA GLY A 160 -1.27 25.04 7.27
C GLY A 160 -0.37 26.22 6.88
N SER A 161 0.92 26.02 6.64
CA SER A 161 1.82 27.09 6.19
C SER A 161 2.52 26.73 4.88
N PRO A 162 2.67 27.67 3.92
CA PRO A 162 3.32 27.43 2.63
C PRO A 162 4.80 27.05 2.73
N ALA A 163 5.42 27.26 3.90
CA ALA A 163 6.80 26.87 4.21
C ALA A 163 6.88 25.72 5.21
N ASN A 164 5.73 25.17 5.65
CA ASN A 164 5.72 24.05 6.57
C ASN A 164 5.93 22.75 5.80
N LEU A 165 7.12 22.19 5.99
CA LEU A 165 7.54 20.91 5.42
C LEU A 165 7.53 19.80 6.48
N ASP A 166 7.00 20.07 7.67
CA ASP A 166 6.94 19.16 8.80
C ASP A 166 5.75 18.20 8.69
N PRO A 167 5.93 16.93 8.23
CA PRO A 167 4.95 15.89 8.42
C PRO A 167 4.59 15.79 9.91
N LYS A 168 3.30 16.01 10.20
CA LYS A 168 2.79 15.73 11.53
C LYS A 168 2.40 14.28 11.63
N PHE A 169 2.96 13.56 12.59
CA PHE A 169 2.47 12.22 12.90
C PHE A 169 1.00 12.30 13.35
N ASN A 170 0.14 11.55 12.68
CA ASN A 170 -1.23 11.32 13.06
C ASN A 170 -1.44 9.81 13.18
N LYS A 171 -1.53 9.34 14.43
CA LYS A 171 -1.67 7.93 14.76
C LYS A 171 -2.91 7.31 14.11
N ASP A 172 -4.10 7.86 14.36
CA ASP A 172 -5.36 7.31 13.86
C ASP A 172 -5.38 7.18 12.32
N TYR A 173 -4.85 8.19 11.63
CA TYR A 173 -4.79 8.19 10.17
C TYR A 173 -3.73 7.24 9.63
N ALA A 174 -2.57 7.14 10.29
CA ALA A 174 -1.56 6.15 9.96
C ALA A 174 -2.08 4.71 10.13
N GLU A 175 -2.77 4.43 11.24
CA GLU A 175 -3.40 3.13 11.51
C GLU A 175 -4.49 2.81 10.49
N TRP A 176 -5.36 3.78 10.14
CA TRP A 176 -6.38 3.58 9.12
C TRP A 176 -5.80 3.25 7.74
N LEU A 177 -4.75 3.98 7.32
CA LEU A 177 -4.04 3.68 6.09
C LEU A 177 -3.35 2.31 6.14
N LEU A 178 -2.72 1.97 7.28
CA LEU A 178 -2.05 0.68 7.46
C LEU A 178 -3.03 -0.49 7.45
N LEU A 179 -4.20 -0.38 8.09
CA LEU A 179 -5.27 -1.38 8.01
C LEU A 179 -5.76 -1.58 6.57
N THR A 180 -5.84 -0.49 5.80
CA THR A 180 -6.19 -0.57 4.37
C THR A 180 -5.12 -1.30 3.57
N HIS A 181 -3.84 -1.01 3.83
CA HIS A 181 -2.71 -1.70 3.23
C HIS A 181 -2.71 -3.20 3.55
N ILE A 182 -2.86 -3.56 4.84
CA ILE A 182 -2.94 -4.96 5.32
C ILE A 182 -4.07 -5.72 4.62
N HIS A 183 -5.26 -5.11 4.50
CA HIS A 183 -6.37 -5.71 3.75
C HIS A 183 -5.98 -6.03 2.30
N CYS A 184 -5.26 -5.11 1.63
CA CYS A 184 -4.81 -5.32 0.26
C CYS A 184 -3.73 -6.42 0.18
N LEU A 185 -2.78 -6.46 1.13
CA LEU A 185 -1.78 -7.52 1.23
C LEU A 185 -2.45 -8.90 1.31
N CYS A 186 -3.39 -9.07 2.25
CA CYS A 186 -4.14 -10.31 2.43
C CYS A 186 -4.92 -10.69 1.17
N SER A 187 -5.60 -9.72 0.56
CA SER A 187 -6.41 -9.93 -0.66
C SER A 187 -5.57 -10.38 -1.84
N VAL A 188 -4.42 -9.77 -2.05
CA VAL A 188 -3.49 -10.15 -3.11
C VAL A 188 -2.84 -11.50 -2.81
N ALA A 189 -2.46 -11.78 -1.56
CA ALA A 189 -1.91 -13.09 -1.17
C ALA A 189 -2.90 -14.23 -1.47
N MET A 190 -4.17 -14.06 -1.07
CA MET A 190 -5.25 -14.99 -1.41
C MET A 190 -5.42 -15.16 -2.91
N ASP A 191 -5.39 -14.07 -3.67
CA ASP A 191 -5.49 -14.13 -5.12
C ASP A 191 -4.28 -14.84 -5.77
N MET A 192 -3.08 -14.63 -5.22
CA MET A 192 -1.83 -15.22 -5.71
C MET A 192 -1.76 -16.74 -5.50
N THR A 193 -2.54 -17.34 -4.61
CA THR A 193 -2.58 -18.81 -4.46
C THR A 193 -3.04 -19.54 -5.73
N HIS A 194 -3.74 -18.86 -6.64
CA HIS A 194 -4.13 -19.46 -7.91
C HIS A 194 -2.89 -19.88 -8.73
N LYS A 195 -2.81 -21.18 -9.07
CA LYS A 195 -1.66 -21.83 -9.73
C LYS A 195 -0.39 -21.90 -8.87
N ALA A 196 -0.50 -21.54 -7.58
CA ALA A 196 0.58 -21.57 -6.60
C ALA A 196 0.07 -22.16 -5.28
N GLU A 197 -0.87 -23.10 -5.37
CA GLU A 197 -1.44 -23.80 -4.23
C GLU A 197 -0.32 -24.57 -3.50
N PHE A 198 -0.40 -24.65 -2.18
CA PHE A 198 0.57 -25.41 -1.38
C PHE A 198 0.47 -26.92 -1.68
N SER A 199 -0.75 -27.41 -1.87
CA SER A 199 -1.04 -28.77 -2.33
C SER A 199 -2.32 -28.78 -3.19
N ALA A 200 -2.69 -29.95 -3.74
CA ALA A 200 -3.85 -30.07 -4.63
C ALA A 200 -5.17 -29.55 -4.02
N ASP A 201 -5.32 -29.69 -2.69
CA ASP A 201 -6.53 -29.31 -1.97
C ASP A 201 -6.32 -28.14 -1.00
N GLN A 202 -5.09 -27.60 -0.90
CA GLN A 202 -4.75 -26.54 0.05
C GLN A 202 -4.07 -25.36 -0.64
N PRO A 203 -4.72 -24.18 -0.71
CA PRO A 203 -4.12 -22.99 -1.30
C PRO A 203 -2.94 -22.45 -0.47
N PHE A 204 -2.97 -22.67 0.84
CA PHE A 204 -1.98 -22.21 1.82
C PHE A 204 -1.33 -23.36 2.57
N SER A 205 -0.11 -23.17 3.05
CA SER A 205 0.47 -24.02 4.10
C SER A 205 -0.21 -23.75 5.45
N GLY A 206 0.00 -24.63 6.43
CA GLY A 206 -0.56 -24.40 7.78
C GLY A 206 -0.03 -23.13 8.46
N GLU A 207 1.24 -22.77 8.23
CA GLU A 207 1.81 -21.51 8.74
C GLU A 207 1.20 -20.29 8.03
N GLU A 208 1.04 -20.36 6.71
CA GLU A 208 0.42 -19.29 5.95
C GLU A 208 -1.02 -19.05 6.35
N GLU A 209 -1.79 -20.13 6.54
CA GLU A 209 -3.16 -20.07 7.00
C GLU A 209 -3.25 -19.45 8.40
N PHE A 210 -2.37 -19.85 9.32
CA PHE A 210 -2.30 -19.28 10.66
C PHE A 210 -2.02 -17.77 10.64
N PHE A 211 -0.96 -17.33 9.95
CA PHE A 211 -0.60 -15.90 9.92
C PHE A 211 -1.60 -15.06 9.13
N LEU A 212 -2.21 -15.61 8.08
CA LEU A 212 -3.31 -14.97 7.37
C LEU A 212 -4.52 -14.78 8.28
N ALA A 213 -4.88 -15.81 9.05
CA ALA A 213 -5.98 -15.74 10.01
C ALA A 213 -5.70 -14.71 11.12
N CYS A 214 -4.46 -14.61 11.61
CA CYS A 214 -4.05 -13.56 12.55
C CYS A 214 -4.26 -12.15 11.97
N ALA A 215 -3.75 -11.89 10.76
CA ALA A 215 -3.90 -10.59 10.11
C ALA A 215 -5.38 -10.21 9.87
N LEU A 216 -6.17 -11.15 9.34
CA LEU A 216 -7.62 -10.96 9.15
C LEU A 216 -8.37 -10.79 10.49
N GLY A 217 -7.93 -11.47 11.54
CA GLY A 217 -8.45 -11.35 12.89
C GLY A 217 -8.30 -9.93 13.43
N VAL A 218 -7.13 -9.31 13.24
CA VAL A 218 -6.89 -7.91 13.62
C VAL A 218 -7.78 -6.96 12.81
N LEU A 219 -7.88 -7.13 11.49
CA LEU A 219 -8.79 -6.32 10.66
C LEU A 219 -10.25 -6.40 11.14
N THR A 220 -10.68 -7.57 11.58
CA THR A 220 -12.03 -7.79 12.13
C THR A 220 -12.18 -7.14 13.51
N ALA A 221 -11.21 -7.32 14.41
CA ALA A 221 -11.22 -6.74 15.75
C ALA A 221 -11.23 -5.20 15.73
N LYS A 222 -10.52 -4.60 14.77
CA LYS A 222 -10.53 -3.15 14.52
C LYS A 222 -11.78 -2.67 13.77
N LYS A 223 -12.74 -3.56 13.49
CA LYS A 223 -13.98 -3.31 12.72
C LYS A 223 -13.73 -2.73 11.32
N TYR A 224 -12.55 -3.02 10.77
CA TYR A 224 -12.18 -2.58 9.43
C TYR A 224 -12.74 -3.53 8.37
N LEU A 225 -12.64 -4.84 8.63
CA LEU A 225 -13.39 -5.87 7.90
C LEU A 225 -14.65 -6.23 8.69
N VAL A 226 -15.80 -6.18 8.01
CA VAL A 226 -17.06 -6.69 8.53
C VAL A 226 -17.44 -7.90 7.67
N PHE A 227 -17.32 -9.09 8.23
CA PHE A 227 -17.94 -10.27 7.64
C PHE A 227 -19.44 -10.19 7.91
N GLU A 228 -20.24 -9.98 6.86
CA GLU A 228 -21.70 -10.19 6.89
C GLU A 228 -22.03 -11.69 6.89
#